data_AF-A0A521N3G5-F1
#
_entry.id   AF-A0A521N3G5-F1
#
_cell.length_a   1.000
_cell.length_b   1.000
_cell.length_c   1.000
_cell.angle_alpha   90.00
_cell.angle_beta   90.00
_cell.angle_gamma   90.00
#
_symmetry.space_group_name_H-M   'P 1'
#
loop_
_entity.id
_entity.type
_entity.pdbx_description
1 polymer ?
#
loop_
_entity_poly.entity_id
_entity_poly.type
_entity_poly.pdbx_seq_one_letter_code
_entity_poly.pdbx_strand_id
1 'polypeptide(L)'
;MKDLPYDSALARILDSVYLVDQSTRSLSGKHSAVIISSDSQSRNLKLIDSLYAQYGWLAYSQVGHKGAMAQFLVIQHSDLQTQKKWLTRVTKAVNECLLQPENLALLTDRILVQSGKKQLYGSQFRVDPKKKNMCHLT
;
A
#
# COMPACT_ATOMS: atom_id res chain seq x y z
N MET A 1 -7.28 -1.25 -22.57
CA MET A 1 -6.89 -0.43 -21.41
C MET A 1 -7.24 1.02 -21.75
N LYS A 2 -7.72 1.85 -20.82
CA LYS A 2 -8.05 3.26 -21.16
C LYS A 2 -6.75 4.05 -21.16
N ASP A 3 -6.34 4.54 -22.32
CA ASP A 3 -5.26 5.51 -22.47
C ASP A 3 -5.71 6.86 -21.87
N LEU A 4 -5.73 6.93 -20.53
CA LEU A 4 -6.01 8.17 -19.82
C LEU A 4 -4.76 9.05 -19.92
N PRO A 5 -4.86 10.31 -20.38
CA PRO A 5 -3.76 11.26 -20.28
C PRO A 5 -3.47 11.60 -18.81
N TYR A 6 -2.36 12.29 -18.55
CA TYR A 6 -2.06 12.78 -17.21
C TYR A 6 -3.19 13.67 -16.68
N ASP A 7 -3.72 13.33 -15.50
CA ASP A 7 -4.80 14.06 -14.85
C ASP A 7 -4.29 14.74 -13.58
N SER A 8 -4.12 16.06 -13.66
CA SER A 8 -3.59 16.86 -12.56
C SER A 8 -4.54 16.92 -11.34
N ALA A 9 -5.84 16.70 -11.51
CA ALA A 9 -6.78 16.69 -10.40
C ALA A 9 -6.68 15.35 -9.65
N LEU A 10 -6.68 14.22 -10.37
CA LEU A 10 -6.47 12.90 -9.78
C LEU A 10 -5.10 12.80 -9.10
N ALA A 11 -4.06 13.33 -9.72
CA ALA A 11 -2.72 13.40 -9.14
C ALA A 11 -2.72 14.12 -7.78
N ARG A 12 -3.34 15.32 -7.69
CA ARG A 12 -3.41 16.08 -6.43
C ARG A 12 -4.17 15.34 -5.33
N ILE A 13 -5.26 14.66 -5.68
CA ILE A 13 -6.04 13.87 -4.73
C ILE A 13 -5.17 12.74 -4.16
N LEU A 14 -4.53 11.96 -5.02
CA LEU A 14 -3.71 10.82 -4.59
C LEU A 14 -2.42 11.25 -3.90
N ASP A 15 -1.82 12.38 -4.27
CA ASP A 15 -0.69 12.98 -3.56
C ASP A 15 -1.07 13.37 -2.13
N SER A 16 -2.26 13.92 -1.92
CA SER A 16 -2.77 14.21 -0.58
C SER A 16 -2.93 12.92 0.25
N VAL A 17 -3.50 11.88 -0.35
CA VAL A 17 -3.62 10.55 0.28
C VAL A 17 -2.24 10.01 0.66
N TYR A 18 -1.26 10.09 -0.22
CA TYR A 18 0.12 9.66 0.04
C TYR A 18 0.72 10.40 1.25
N LEU A 19 0.61 11.73 1.27
CA LEU A 19 1.19 12.54 2.34
C LEU A 19 0.53 12.27 3.69
N VAL A 20 -0.80 12.13 3.72
CA VAL A 20 -1.55 11.80 4.94
C VAL A 20 -1.20 10.39 5.42
N ASP A 21 -1.16 9.39 4.53
CA ASP A 21 -0.76 8.04 4.89
C ASP A 21 0.66 8.01 5.46
N GLN A 22 1.63 8.62 4.78
CA GLN A 22 3.03 8.56 5.21
C GLN A 22 3.35 9.42 6.44
N SER A 23 2.76 10.60 6.59
CA SER A 23 2.98 11.48 7.76
C SER A 23 2.52 10.82 9.06
N THR A 24 1.39 10.11 9.04
CA THR A 24 0.90 9.36 10.20
C THR A 24 1.83 8.20 10.60
N ARG A 25 2.65 7.69 9.67
CA ARG A 25 3.62 6.60 9.92
C ARG A 25 4.98 7.12 10.37
N SER A 26 5.45 8.25 9.84
CA SER A 26 6.74 8.85 10.22
C SER A 26 6.78 9.33 11.67
N LEU A 27 5.64 9.74 12.24
CA LEU A 27 5.55 10.13 13.65
C LEU A 27 5.54 8.91 14.62
N SER A 28 5.39 7.69 14.10
CA SER A 28 5.31 6.43 14.87
C SER A 28 6.67 5.89 15.34
N GLY A 29 7.70 6.73 15.45
CA GLY A 29 8.99 6.35 16.04
C GLY A 29 8.97 6.28 17.58
N LYS A 30 7.92 6.80 18.23
CA LYS A 30 7.71 6.71 19.68
C LYS A 30 6.22 6.40 19.92
N HIS A 31 5.96 5.22 20.50
CA HIS A 31 4.64 4.68 20.89
C HIS A 31 3.84 3.97 19.79
N SER A 32 3.71 2.66 20.00
CA SER A 32 2.89 1.72 19.26
C SER A 32 1.43 2.17 19.09
N ALA A 33 0.93 2.08 17.86
CA ALA A 33 -0.34 1.43 17.51
C ALA A 33 -1.70 2.02 17.96
N VAL A 34 -1.86 3.27 18.42
CA VAL A 34 -3.20 3.72 18.93
C VAL A 34 -3.77 5.04 18.40
N ILE A 35 -3.07 5.86 17.59
CA ILE A 35 -3.73 7.05 17.00
C ILE A 35 -3.45 7.16 15.50
N ILE A 36 -3.85 6.12 14.76
CA ILE A 36 -4.39 6.36 13.44
C ILE A 36 -5.88 6.26 13.62
N SER A 37 -6.65 7.32 13.37
CA SER A 37 -8.09 7.15 13.35
C SER A 37 -8.41 6.10 12.28
N SER A 38 -9.03 5.00 12.69
CA SER A 38 -9.63 3.98 11.79
C SER A 38 -10.36 4.63 10.61
N ASP A 39 -10.94 5.80 10.88
CA ASP A 39 -11.69 6.63 9.97
C ASP A 39 -10.86 7.15 8.80
N SER A 40 -9.58 7.52 9.01
CA SER A 40 -8.72 7.99 7.93
C SER A 40 -8.35 6.88 6.96
N GLN A 41 -7.96 5.71 7.49
CA GLN A 41 -7.65 4.53 6.67
C GLN A 41 -8.89 4.03 5.91
N SER A 42 -10.04 3.98 6.57
CA SER A 42 -11.32 3.59 5.95
C SER A 42 -11.73 4.54 4.82
N ARG A 43 -11.58 5.86 5.00
CA ARG A 43 -11.85 6.85 3.94
C ARG A 43 -10.92 6.69 2.74
N ASN A 44 -9.62 6.53 2.98
CA ASN A 44 -8.65 6.35 1.91
C ASN A 44 -8.94 5.06 1.13
N LEU A 45 -9.23 3.96 1.81
CA LEU A 45 -9.57 2.70 1.14
C LEU A 45 -10.83 2.82 0.28
N LYS A 46 -11.89 3.49 0.78
CA LYS A 46 -13.11 3.75 -0.01
C LYS A 46 -12.83 4.58 -1.25
N LEU A 47 -11.96 5.59 -1.14
CA LEU A 47 -11.53 6.38 -2.28
C LEU A 47 -10.78 5.52 -3.30
N ILE A 48 -9.83 4.68 -2.86
CA ILE A 48 -9.09 3.77 -3.75
C ILE A 48 -10.02 2.76 -4.43
N ASP A 49 -10.98 2.16 -3.70
CA ASP A 49 -12.00 1.28 -4.29
C ASP A 49 -12.81 2.01 -5.38
N SER A 50 -13.22 3.26 -5.11
CA SER A 50 -14.02 4.07 -6.06
C SER A 50 -13.24 4.44 -7.31
N LEU A 51 -11.99 4.92 -7.15
CA LEU A 51 -11.11 5.24 -8.27
C LEU A 51 -10.80 4.01 -9.12
N TYR A 52 -10.52 2.87 -8.48
CA TYR A 52 -10.26 1.62 -9.19
C TYR A 52 -11.50 1.13 -9.96
N ALA A 53 -12.70 1.26 -9.41
CA ALA A 53 -13.93 0.91 -10.11
C ALA A 53 -14.14 1.76 -11.39
N GLN A 54 -13.73 3.02 -11.37
CA GLN A 54 -13.91 3.95 -12.48
C GLN A 54 -12.81 3.86 -13.55
N TYR A 55 -11.55 3.73 -13.12
CA TYR A 55 -10.37 3.88 -13.98
C TYR A 55 -9.50 2.62 -14.08
N GLY A 56 -9.68 1.65 -13.19
CA GLY A 56 -8.69 0.59 -12.97
C GLY A 56 -7.49 1.10 -12.18
N TRP A 57 -6.35 0.43 -12.31
CA TRP A 57 -5.12 0.87 -11.66
C TRP A 57 -4.55 2.09 -12.39
N LEU A 58 -4.38 3.21 -11.68
CA LEU A 58 -3.81 4.42 -12.27
C LEU A 58 -2.27 4.34 -12.26
N ALA A 59 -1.68 4.43 -13.45
CA ALA A 59 -0.23 4.36 -13.64
C ALA A 59 0.49 5.66 -13.24
N TYR A 60 1.81 5.57 -13.09
CA TYR A 60 2.68 6.73 -12.89
C TYR A 60 2.43 7.84 -13.94
N SER A 61 2.29 7.48 -15.21
CA SER A 61 2.07 8.45 -16.30
C SER A 61 0.75 9.21 -16.18
N GLN A 62 -0.21 8.69 -15.41
CA GLN A 62 -1.55 9.26 -15.27
C GLN A 62 -1.68 10.16 -14.04
N VAL A 63 -0.99 9.81 -12.95
CA VAL A 63 -1.17 10.46 -11.64
C VAL A 63 0.13 10.81 -10.91
N GLY A 64 1.28 10.63 -11.55
CA GLY A 64 2.60 10.85 -10.94
C GLY A 64 3.02 9.75 -9.98
N HIS A 65 4.27 9.83 -9.49
CA HIS A 65 4.87 8.75 -8.69
C HIS A 65 4.17 8.58 -7.34
N LYS A 66 3.94 9.69 -6.63
CA LYS A 66 3.26 9.69 -5.33
C LYS A 66 1.83 9.17 -5.47
N GLY A 67 1.09 9.69 -6.45
CA GLY A 67 -0.28 9.25 -6.69
C GLY A 67 -0.39 7.75 -7.03
N ALA A 68 0.50 7.24 -7.89
CA ALA A 68 0.53 5.81 -8.22
C ALA A 68 0.86 4.97 -6.98
N MET A 69 1.84 5.40 -6.18
CA MET A 69 2.25 4.70 -4.95
C MET A 69 1.18 4.77 -3.85
N ALA A 70 0.38 5.83 -3.77
CA ALA A 70 -0.69 6.00 -2.79
C ALA A 70 -1.71 4.85 -2.84
N GLN A 71 -2.10 4.43 -4.05
CA GLN A 71 -3.02 3.31 -4.25
C GLN A 71 -2.48 2.03 -3.59
N PHE A 72 -1.21 1.74 -3.80
CA PHE A 72 -0.56 0.57 -3.22
C PHE A 72 -0.39 0.68 -1.71
N LEU A 73 0.08 1.81 -1.19
CA LEU A 73 0.36 1.97 0.25
C LEU A 73 -0.91 1.88 1.10
N VAL A 74 -2.02 2.46 0.65
CA VAL A 74 -3.32 2.34 1.33
C VAL A 74 -3.73 0.87 1.45
N ILE A 75 -3.53 0.07 0.39
CA ILE A 75 -3.81 -1.37 0.40
C ILE A 75 -2.82 -2.12 1.30
N GLN A 76 -1.51 -1.86 1.16
CA GLN A 76 -0.43 -2.49 1.92
C GLN A 76 -0.62 -2.31 3.43
N HIS A 77 -1.16 -1.16 3.85
CA HIS A 77 -1.39 -0.82 5.25
C HIS A 77 -2.77 -1.19 5.78
N SER A 78 -3.66 -1.72 4.94
CA SER A 78 -5.01 -2.15 5.34
C SER A 78 -4.98 -3.47 6.13
N ASP A 79 -6.14 -3.91 6.62
CA ASP A 79 -6.27 -5.21 7.29
C ASP A 79 -6.00 -6.39 6.34
N LEU A 80 -5.72 -7.57 6.93
CA LEU A 80 -5.40 -8.79 6.17
C LEU A 80 -6.48 -9.20 5.15
N GLN A 81 -7.76 -8.98 5.45
CA GLN A 81 -8.84 -9.36 4.53
C GLN A 81 -8.86 -8.45 3.30
N THR A 82 -8.69 -7.15 3.52
CA THR A 82 -8.54 -6.17 2.45
C THR A 82 -7.30 -6.48 1.60
N GLN A 83 -6.15 -6.76 2.22
CA GLN A 83 -4.93 -7.14 1.50
C GLN A 83 -5.16 -8.37 0.59
N LYS A 84 -5.81 -9.42 1.11
CA LYS A 84 -6.15 -10.63 0.33
C LYS A 84 -7.10 -10.32 -0.82
N LYS A 85 -8.13 -9.50 -0.59
CA LYS A 85 -9.09 -9.06 -1.62
C LYS A 85 -8.39 -8.33 -2.77
N TRP A 86 -7.38 -7.53 -2.47
CA TRP A 86 -6.66 -6.72 -3.46
C TRP A 86 -5.51 -7.43 -4.16
N LEU A 87 -5.02 -8.56 -3.63
CA LEU A 87 -3.85 -9.27 -4.17
C LEU A 87 -3.97 -9.56 -5.67
N THR A 88 -5.12 -10.05 -6.15
CA THR A 88 -5.33 -10.32 -7.58
C THR A 88 -5.26 -9.05 -8.43
N ARG A 89 -5.74 -7.91 -7.92
CA ARG A 89 -5.73 -6.63 -8.63
C ARG A 89 -4.33 -6.03 -8.70
N VAL A 90 -3.58 -6.12 -7.60
CA VAL A 90 -2.17 -5.73 -7.53
C VAL A 90 -1.33 -6.61 -8.47
N THR A 91 -1.57 -7.92 -8.49
CA THR A 91 -0.92 -8.86 -9.41
C THR A 91 -1.19 -8.47 -10.86
N LYS A 92 -2.45 -8.16 -11.19
CA LYS A 92 -2.82 -7.69 -12.53
C LYS A 92 -2.11 -6.39 -12.91
N ALA A 93 -2.07 -5.41 -12.00
CA ALA A 93 -1.39 -4.13 -12.25
C ALA A 93 0.11 -4.30 -12.53
N VAL A 94 0.78 -5.24 -11.85
CA VAL A 94 2.18 -5.59 -12.12
C VAL A 94 2.34 -6.27 -13.49
N ASN A 95 1.48 -7.24 -13.81
CA ASN A 95 1.52 -7.94 -15.10
C ASN A 95 1.27 -7.00 -16.29
N GLU A 96 0.51 -5.94 -16.08
CA GLU A 96 0.26 -4.89 -17.07
C GLU A 96 1.29 -3.74 -16.99
N CYS A 97 2.38 -3.89 -16.22
CA CYS A 97 3.45 -2.91 -16.03
C CYS A 97 3.00 -1.54 -15.49
N LEU A 98 1.86 -1.48 -14.79
CA LEU A 98 1.32 -0.26 -14.16
C LEU A 98 1.85 -0.07 -12.73
N LEU A 99 2.40 -1.12 -12.13
CA LEU A 99 3.00 -1.14 -10.80
C LEU A 99 4.30 -1.94 -10.83
N GLN A 100 5.30 -1.51 -10.05
CA GLN A 100 6.58 -2.20 -9.98
C GLN A 100 6.45 -3.57 -9.26
N PRO A 101 7.10 -4.65 -9.73
CA PRO A 101 6.97 -6.00 -9.16
C PRO A 101 7.33 -6.11 -7.68
N GLU A 102 8.23 -5.27 -7.18
CA GLU A 102 8.64 -5.22 -5.78
C GLU A 102 7.44 -4.95 -4.86
N ASN A 103 6.46 -4.17 -5.32
CA ASN A 103 5.24 -3.90 -4.55
C ASN A 103 4.38 -5.16 -4.36
N LEU A 104 4.32 -6.04 -5.37
CA LEU A 104 3.64 -7.32 -5.23
C LEU A 104 4.39 -8.22 -4.23
N ALA A 105 5.72 -8.29 -4.32
CA ALA A 105 6.53 -9.06 -3.37
C ALA A 105 6.32 -8.59 -1.92
N LEU A 106 6.29 -7.27 -1.69
CA LEU A 106 5.99 -6.67 -0.39
C LEU A 106 4.61 -7.09 0.14
N LEU A 107 3.57 -6.98 -0.69
CA LEU A 107 2.21 -7.36 -0.29
C LEU A 107 2.10 -8.86 -0.03
N THR A 108 2.73 -9.69 -0.85
CA THR A 108 2.75 -11.14 -0.67
C THR A 108 3.35 -11.51 0.68
N ASP A 109 4.54 -11.00 1.01
CA ASP A 109 5.16 -11.29 2.29
C ASP A 109 4.37 -10.74 3.48
N ARG A 110 3.81 -9.53 3.35
CA ARG A 110 2.94 -8.93 4.37
C ARG A 110 1.72 -9.82 4.66
N ILE A 111 1.07 -10.37 3.63
CA ILE A 111 -0.05 -11.32 3.78
C ILE A 111 0.40 -12.63 4.42
N LEU A 112 1.55 -13.18 4.00
CA LEU A 112 2.09 -14.43 4.53
C LEU A 112 2.39 -14.30 6.03
N VAL A 113 3.15 -13.29 6.41
CA VAL A 113 3.52 -13.04 7.81
C VAL A 113 2.28 -12.79 8.68
N GLN A 114 1.34 -11.95 8.24
CA GLN A 114 0.09 -11.73 8.99
C GLN A 114 -0.78 -12.99 9.07
N SER A 115 -0.61 -13.94 8.15
CA SER A 115 -1.29 -15.24 8.18
C SER A 115 -0.50 -16.30 8.97
N GLY A 116 0.58 -15.94 9.67
CA GLY A 116 1.43 -16.87 10.41
C GLY A 116 2.24 -17.83 9.52
N LYS A 117 2.46 -17.46 8.25
CA LYS A 117 3.23 -18.22 7.27
C LYS A 117 4.59 -17.57 7.05
N LYS A 118 5.55 -18.39 6.60
CA LYS A 118 6.86 -17.89 6.18
C LYS A 118 6.73 -16.94 5.00
N GLN A 119 7.41 -15.80 5.09
CA GLN A 119 7.57 -14.90 3.94
C GLN A 119 8.41 -15.56 2.84
N LEU A 120 8.15 -15.17 1.60
CA LEU A 120 8.81 -15.72 0.42
C LEU A 120 10.06 -14.90 0.04
N TYR A 121 9.97 -13.58 0.16
CA TYR A 121 11.03 -12.66 -0.30
C TYR A 121 11.85 -12.03 0.84
N GLY A 122 11.48 -12.25 2.09
CA GLY A 122 12.26 -11.71 3.23
C GLY A 122 12.03 -10.22 3.49
N SER A 123 11.00 -9.60 2.91
CA SER A 123 10.82 -8.14 2.99
C SER A 123 10.35 -7.59 4.34
N GLN A 124 9.87 -8.46 5.24
CA GLN A 124 9.26 -8.07 6.50
C GLN A 124 10.21 -8.28 7.68
N PHE A 125 10.33 -7.25 8.52
CA PHE A 125 11.23 -7.22 9.67
C PHE A 125 10.49 -6.83 10.94
N ARG A 126 10.99 -7.31 12.09
CA ARG A 126 10.60 -6.85 13.42
C ARG A 126 11.85 -6.50 14.21
N VAL A 127 11.78 -5.43 15.00
CA VAL A 127 12.81 -5.12 15.99
C VAL A 127 12.55 -6.00 17.21
N ASP A 128 13.54 -6.81 17.61
CA ASP A 128 13.49 -7.49 18.90
C ASP A 128 13.78 -6.45 20.00
N PRO A 129 12.86 -6.17 20.94
CA PRO A 129 13.13 -5.20 21.99
C PRO A 129 14.29 -5.63 22.92
N LYS A 130 14.67 -6.91 22.94
CA LYS A 130 15.77 -7.45 23.77
C LYS A 130 17.12 -7.49 23.05
N LYS A 131 17.12 -7.47 21.71
CA LYS A 131 18.33 -7.44 20.88
C LYS A 131 18.16 -6.26 19.95
N LYS A 132 18.99 -5.22 20.05
CA LYS A 132 18.95 -4.02 19.18
C LYS A 132 19.23 -4.30 17.69
N ASN A 133 19.01 -5.52 17.21
CA ASN A 133 19.19 -5.98 15.85
C ASN A 133 17.81 -6.27 15.24
N MET A 134 17.64 -5.92 13.97
CA MET A 134 16.46 -6.30 13.20
C MET A 134 16.44 -7.82 13.01
N CYS A 135 15.30 -8.44 13.29
CA CYS A 135 15.08 -9.86 13.03
C CYS A 135 14.04 -10.02 11.90
N HIS A 136 14.30 -10.93 10.97
CA HIS A 136 13.31 -11.32 9.96
C HIS A 136 12.10 -12.01 10.60
N LEU A 137 10.93 -11.82 9.99
CA LEU A 137 9.71 -12.53 10.35
C LEU A 137 9.66 -13.87 9.59
N THR A 138 9.98 -14.98 10.26
CA THR A 138 9.90 -16.33 9.68
C THR A 138 8.54 -16.95 9.87
#